data_AF-A0A4Q3AH62-F1
#
_entry.id   AF-A0A4Q3AH62-F1
#
_cell.length_a   1.000
_cell.length_b   1.000
_cell.length_c   1.000
_cell.angle_alpha   90.00
_cell.angle_beta   90.00
_cell.angle_gamma   90.00
#
_symmetry.space_group_name_H-M   'P 1'
#
loop_
_entity.id
_entity.type
_entity.pdbx_description
1 polymer ?
#
loop_
_entity_poly.entity_id
_entity_poly.type
_entity_poly.pdbx_seq_one_letter_code
_entity_poly.pdbx_strand_id
1 'polypeptide(L)'
;IGFPTDNVERGEEQFPPDGVWAVRAREGERRFDGVANLGVRPTVDGEHRTLEVHLFDYEGDLYGRVLEVEFVKCLRGERKFDSLEALKEQIGRDAAEAMYLLRGLDHEGH
;
A
#
# COMPACT_ATOMS: atom_id res chain seq x y z
N ILE A 1 -3.88 15.56 32.70
CA ILE A 1 -3.09 16.10 31.57
C ILE A 1 -2.82 14.93 30.65
N GLY A 2 -3.24 14.98 29.39
CA GLY A 2 -2.74 14.06 28.37
C GLY A 2 -3.82 13.25 27.66
N PHE A 3 -4.50 13.92 26.72
CA PHE A 3 -5.07 13.44 25.46
C PHE A 3 -5.96 12.17 25.45
N PRO A 4 -7.21 12.25 24.95
CA PRO A 4 -7.94 11.06 24.53
C PRO A 4 -7.22 10.48 23.31
N THR A 5 -6.53 9.35 23.51
CA THR A 5 -6.07 8.49 22.43
C THR A 5 -7.32 7.85 21.83
N ASP A 6 -7.64 8.20 20.58
CA ASP A 6 -8.66 7.49 19.83
C ASP A 6 -8.09 6.10 19.49
N ASN A 7 -8.31 5.15 20.40
CA ASN A 7 -8.16 3.73 20.09
C ASN A 7 -9.30 3.40 19.14
N VAL A 8 -9.03 3.42 17.83
CA VAL A 8 -9.95 2.89 16.83
C VAL A 8 -10.08 1.39 17.09
N GLU A 9 -11.02 1.03 17.96
CA GLU A 9 -11.49 -0.34 18.13
C GLU A 9 -11.89 -0.85 16.75
N ARG A 10 -11.17 -1.87 16.27
CA ARG A 10 -11.48 -2.79 15.18
C ARG A 10 -12.88 -2.58 14.61
N GLY A 11 -13.02 -1.57 13.73
CA GLY A 11 -14.10 -1.55 12.77
C GLY A 11 -13.87 -2.76 11.87
N GLU A 12 -14.92 -3.49 11.54
CA GLU A 12 -14.93 -4.62 10.63
C GLU A 12 -14.62 -4.18 9.18
N GLU A 13 -13.56 -3.40 8.98
CA GLU A 13 -12.96 -3.20 7.67
C GLU A 13 -12.32 -4.53 7.29
N GLN A 14 -13.03 -5.27 6.43
CA GLN A 14 -12.48 -6.42 5.72
C GLN A 14 -11.36 -5.94 4.80
N PHE A 15 -10.19 -5.73 5.39
CA PHE A 15 -8.98 -5.48 4.64
C PHE A 15 -8.76 -6.64 3.68
N PRO A 16 -8.27 -6.35 2.46
CA PRO A 16 -8.00 -7.40 1.49
C PRO A 16 -6.91 -8.36 2.01
N PRO A 17 -6.68 -9.52 1.38
CA PRO A 17 -5.62 -10.45 1.77
C PRO A 17 -4.23 -9.79 1.83
N ASP A 18 -3.37 -10.29 2.72
CA ASP A 18 -1.97 -9.87 2.81
C ASP A 18 -1.25 -10.11 1.48
N GLY A 19 -0.41 -9.16 1.09
CA GLY A 19 0.29 -9.19 -0.18
C GLY A 19 0.67 -7.81 -0.71
N VAL A 20 1.11 -7.81 -1.97
CA VAL A 20 1.44 -6.61 -2.73
C VAL A 20 0.29 -6.26 -3.66
N TRP A 21 -0.11 -5.00 -3.61
CA TRP A 21 -1.26 -4.47 -4.32
C TRP A 21 -0.85 -3.29 -5.21
N ALA A 22 -1.44 -3.21 -6.40
CA ALA A 22 -1.55 -1.95 -7.12
C ALA A 22 -2.62 -1.11 -6.43
N VAL A 23 -2.30 0.15 -6.13
CA VAL A 23 -3.17 1.06 -5.38
C VAL A 23 -3.26 2.42 -6.05
N ARG A 24 -4.36 3.13 -5.77
CA ARG A 24 -4.49 4.56 -6.02
C ARG A 24 -4.55 5.27 -4.68
N ALA A 25 -3.77 6.34 -4.53
CA ALA A 25 -3.85 7.20 -3.37
C ALA A 25 -4.35 8.59 -3.74
N ARG A 26 -5.04 9.22 -2.79
CA ARG A 26 -5.55 10.58 -2.95
C ARG A 26 -5.14 11.44 -1.77
N GLU A 27 -4.50 12.56 -2.07
CA GLU A 27 -4.21 13.65 -1.15
C GLU A 27 -5.02 14.88 -1.57
N GLY A 28 -6.21 15.06 -0.98
CA GLY A 28 -7.16 16.09 -1.40
C GLY A 28 -7.64 15.89 -2.84
N GLU A 29 -7.21 16.76 -3.75
CA GLU A 29 -7.52 16.66 -5.19
C GLU A 29 -6.43 15.95 -6.00
N ARG A 30 -5.24 15.76 -5.41
CA ARG A 30 -4.11 15.10 -6.07
C ARG A 30 -4.31 13.59 -6.02
N ARG A 31 -4.14 12.92 -7.16
CA ARG A 31 -4.19 11.47 -7.27
C ARG A 31 -2.82 10.93 -7.64
N PHE A 32 -2.48 9.79 -7.07
CA PHE A 32 -1.23 9.10 -7.31
C PHE A 32 -1.52 7.62 -7.51
N ASP A 33 -0.81 7.03 -8.46
CA ASP A 33 -0.73 5.58 -8.57
C ASP A 33 0.41 5.08 -7.68
N GLY A 34 0.35 3.83 -7.28
CA GLY A 34 1.42 3.25 -6.48
C GLY A 34 1.30 1.75 -6.28
N VAL A 35 2.21 1.24 -5.45
CA VAL A 35 2.13 -0.10 -4.89
C VAL A 35 2.00 -0.02 -3.38
N ALA A 36 1.28 -0.97 -2.79
CA ALA A 36 1.21 -1.12 -1.35
C ALA A 36 1.55 -2.54 -0.91
N ASN A 37 2.29 -2.67 0.18
CA ASN A 37 2.45 -3.92 0.90
C ASN A 37 1.49 -3.91 2.10
N LEU A 38 0.61 -4.90 2.16
CA LEU A 38 -0.24 -5.17 3.30
C LEU A 38 0.24 -6.47 3.94
N GLY A 39 0.70 -6.42 5.18
CA GLY A 39 1.25 -7.59 5.86
C GLY A 39 1.21 -7.46 7.37
N VAL A 40 1.69 -8.49 8.06
CA VAL A 40 1.73 -8.53 9.53
C VAL A 40 3.17 -8.40 10.01
N ARG A 41 3.43 -7.37 10.82
CA ARG A 41 4.72 -7.19 11.47
C ARG A 41 4.64 -7.71 12.90
N PRO A 42 5.47 -8.70 13.28
CA PRO A 42 5.61 -9.09 14.67
C PRO A 42 6.31 -7.95 15.43
N THR A 43 5.69 -7.49 16.52
CA THR A 43 6.24 -6.51 17.46
C THR A 43 6.34 -7.14 18.85
N VAL A 44 7.01 -6.44 19.77
CA VAL A 44 7.17 -6.89 21.17
C VAL A 44 5.81 -7.00 21.88
N ASP A 45 4.83 -6.21 21.46
CA ASP A 45 3.50 -6.10 22.08
C ASP A 45 2.42 -6.92 21.33
N GLY A 46 2.80 -7.68 20.29
CA GLY A 46 1.91 -8.56 19.53
C GLY A 46 2.13 -8.49 18.02
N GLU A 47 1.14 -8.94 17.25
CA GLU A 47 1.14 -8.85 15.79
C GLU A 47 0.32 -7.64 15.35
N HIS A 48 0.92 -6.75 14.56
CA HIS A 48 0.24 -5.58 14.00
C HIS A 48 0.25 -5.65 12.48
N ARG A 49 -0.92 -5.44 11.89
CA ARG A 49 -1.05 -5.31 10.45
C ARG A 49 -0.56 -3.94 10.01
N THR A 50 0.27 -3.90 8.97
CA THR A 50 0.89 -2.68 8.44
C THR A 50 0.57 -2.53 6.97
N LEU A 51 0.27 -1.29 6.57
CA LEU A 51 0.12 -0.89 5.18
C LEU A 51 1.27 0.05 4.82
N GLU A 52 2.17 -0.39 3.95
CA GLU A 52 3.28 0.41 3.44
C GLU A 52 2.99 0.79 1.98
N VAL A 53 2.82 2.08 1.70
CA VAL A 53 2.48 2.59 0.36
C VAL A 53 3.67 3.30 -0.27
N HIS A 54 3.95 2.96 -1.52
CA HIS A 54 4.92 3.64 -2.36
C HIS A 54 4.20 4.27 -3.56
N LEU A 55 4.09 5.60 -3.54
CA LEU A 55 3.47 6.39 -4.60
C LEU A 55 4.46 6.67 -5.72
N PHE A 56 4.04 6.44 -6.96
CA PHE A 56 4.78 6.82 -8.14
C PHE A 56 4.73 8.33 -8.35
N ASP A 57 5.86 8.89 -8.81
CA ASP A 57 6.00 10.32 -9.12
C ASP A 57 5.66 11.27 -7.94
N TYR A 58 5.64 10.76 -6.70
CA TYR A 58 5.48 11.58 -5.51
C TYR A 58 6.85 12.01 -4.97
N GLU A 59 7.10 13.32 -4.95
CA GLU A 59 8.26 13.91 -4.32
C GLU A 59 7.85 14.63 -3.03
N GLY A 60 8.30 14.13 -1.88
CA GLY A 60 8.06 14.75 -0.58
C GLY A 60 7.91 13.75 0.56
N ASP A 61 7.55 14.27 1.74
CA ASP A 61 7.18 13.46 2.90
C ASP A 61 5.65 13.44 3.04
N LEU A 62 5.11 12.28 3.41
CA LEU A 62 3.69 12.06 3.70
C LEU A 62 3.40 12.16 5.20
N TYR A 63 4.40 12.44 6.03
CA TYR A 63 4.24 12.54 7.48
C TYR A 63 3.21 13.60 7.88
N GLY A 64 2.23 13.19 8.68
CA GLY A 64 1.12 14.04 9.14
C GLY A 64 0.08 14.35 8.06
N ARG A 65 0.19 13.77 6.86
CA ARG A 65 -0.84 13.86 5.80
C ARG A 65 -1.87 12.76 5.96
N VAL A 66 -3.11 13.06 5.57
CA VAL A 66 -4.17 12.06 5.43
C VAL A 66 -4.24 11.65 3.97
N LEU A 67 -4.06 10.35 3.72
CA LEU A 67 -4.18 9.75 2.41
C LEU A 67 -5.36 8.80 2.39
N GLU A 68 -6.21 8.93 1.38
CA GLU A 68 -7.15 7.86 1.05
C GLU A 68 -6.45 6.88 0.11
N VAL A 69 -6.53 5.57 0.40
CA VAL A 69 -5.88 4.52 -0.38
C VAL A 69 -6.94 3.54 -0.88
N GLU A 70 -7.00 3.37 -2.19
CA GLU A 70 -7.86 2.42 -2.88
C GLU A 70 -7.03 1.23 -3.36
N PHE A 71 -7.41 0.03 -2.92
CA PHE A 71 -6.82 -1.22 -3.39
C PHE A 71 -7.43 -1.61 -4.74
N VAL A 72 -6.66 -1.49 -5.82
CA VAL A 72 -7.16 -1.75 -7.18
C VAL A 72 -7.00 -3.22 -7.56
N LYS A 73 -5.80 -3.78 -7.36
CA LYS A 73 -5.51 -5.17 -7.76
C LYS A 73 -4.43 -5.81 -6.90
N CYS A 74 -4.67 -7.05 -6.47
CA CYS A 74 -3.63 -7.89 -5.87
C CYS A 74 -2.66 -8.36 -6.97
N LEU A 75 -1.38 -8.01 -6.82
CA LEU A 75 -0.31 -8.45 -7.71
C LEU A 75 0.20 -9.83 -7.27
N ARG A 76 0.39 -10.01 -5.97
CA ARG A 76 0.83 -11.27 -5.36
C ARG A 76 0.63 -11.30 -3.85
N GLY A 77 0.61 -12.49 -3.26
CA GLY A 77 0.77 -12.66 -1.82
C GLY A 77 2.20 -12.39 -1.32
N GLU A 78 2.38 -12.51 -0.01
CA GLU A 78 3.69 -12.45 0.62
C GLU A 78 4.60 -13.59 0.16
N ARG A 79 5.89 -13.29 -0.03
CA ARG A 79 6.89 -14.25 -0.48
C ARG A 79 8.22 -13.97 0.20
N LYS A 80 8.92 -15.03 0.61
CA LYS A 80 10.31 -14.95 1.07
C LYS A 80 11.26 -14.96 -0.14
N PHE A 81 12.31 -14.16 -0.06
CA PHE A 81 13.35 -14.11 -1.08
C PHE A 81 14.66 -14.64 -0.52
N ASP A 82 15.38 -15.41 -1.32
CA ASP A 82 16.65 -16.02 -0.93
C ASP A 82 17.82 -15.03 -0.98
N SER A 83 17.60 -13.84 -1.56
CA SER A 83 18.61 -12.77 -1.63
C SER A 83 17.98 -11.38 -1.74
N LEU A 84 18.75 -10.36 -1.37
CA LEU A 84 18.37 -8.95 -1.52
C LEU A 84 18.17 -8.58 -3.00
N GLU A 85 18.98 -9.14 -3.90
CA GLU A 85 18.86 -8.87 -5.34
C GLU A 85 17.54 -9.45 -5.90
N ALA A 86 17.17 -10.67 -5.51
CA ALA A 86 15.89 -11.26 -5.90
C ALA A 86 14.69 -10.45 -5.38
N LEU A 87 14.80 -9.88 -4.17
CA LEU A 87 13.78 -8.98 -3.62
C LEU A 87 13.68 -7.69 -4.45
N LYS A 88 14.80 -7.03 -4.76
CA LYS A 88 14.82 -5.81 -5.59
C LYS A 88 14.23 -6.04 -6.98
N GLU A 89 14.61 -7.14 -7.64
CA GLU A 89 14.07 -7.52 -8.94
C GLU A 89 12.55 -7.75 -8.88
N GLN A 90 12.06 -8.37 -7.80
CA GLN A 90 10.63 -8.53 -7.62
C GLN A 90 9.92 -7.20 -7.40
N ILE A 91 10.45 -6.31 -6.56
CA ILE A 91 9.88 -4.98 -6.33
C ILE A 91 9.77 -4.21 -7.64
N GLY A 92 10.82 -4.25 -8.49
CA GLY A 92 10.80 -3.62 -9.80
C GLY A 92 9.72 -4.18 -10.73
N ARG A 93 9.52 -5.51 -10.72
CA ARG A 93 8.44 -6.16 -11.48
C ARG A 93 7.05 -5.77 -10.97
N ASP A 94 6.86 -5.80 -9.65
CA ASP A 94 5.59 -5.42 -9.00
C ASP A 94 5.22 -3.96 -9.37
N ALA A 95 6.19 -3.04 -9.32
CA ALA A 95 5.97 -1.64 -9.68
C ALA A 95 5.64 -1.45 -11.17
N ALA A 96 6.34 -2.14 -12.07
CA ALA A 96 6.07 -2.08 -13.50
C ALA A 96 4.68 -2.64 -13.86
N GLU A 97 4.29 -3.75 -13.23
CA GLU A 97 2.96 -4.34 -13.40
C GLU A 97 1.86 -3.41 -12.90
N ALA A 98 2.03 -2.82 -11.71
CA ALA A 98 1.09 -1.85 -11.17
C ALA A 98 0.90 -0.65 -12.10
N MET A 99 1.99 -0.06 -12.60
CA MET A 99 1.92 1.05 -13.56
C MET A 99 1.16 0.66 -14.84
N TYR A 100 1.41 -0.52 -15.38
CA TYR A 100 0.71 -1.00 -16.58
C TYR A 100 -0.79 -1.15 -16.33
N LEU A 101 -1.17 -1.79 -15.22
CA LEU A 101 -2.57 -2.03 -14.86
C LEU A 101 -3.32 -0.72 -14.60
N LEU A 102 -2.74 0.17 -13.80
CA LEU A 102 -3.41 1.40 -13.36
C LEU A 102 -3.62 2.37 -14.53
N ARG A 103 -2.66 2.45 -15.45
CA ARG A 103 -2.80 3.21 -16.71
C ARG A 103 -3.88 2.62 -17.61
N GLY A 104 -3.95 1.29 -17.75
CA GLY A 104 -4.96 0.64 -18.60
C GLY A 104 -6.40 0.94 -18.17
N LEU A 105 -6.63 1.04 -16.87
CA LEU A 105 -7.96 1.29 -16.29
C LEU A 105 -8.46 2.73 -16.49
N ASP A 106 -7.59 3.70 -16.76
CA ASP A 106 -8.01 5.07 -17.07
C ASP A 106 -8.65 5.19 -18.46
N HIS A 107 -8.35 4.24 -19.36
CA HIS A 107 -8.85 4.25 -20.73
C HIS A 107 -10.20 3.52 -20.91
N GLU A 108 -10.63 2.71 -19.93
CA GLU A 108 -11.88 1.92 -20.01
C GLU A 108 -13.10 2.65 -19.40
N GLY A 109 -12.92 3.88 -18.90
CA GLY A 109 -13.96 4.68 -18.24
C GLY A 109 -14.70 5.69 -19.11
N HIS A 110 -14.84 5.45 -20.43
CA HIS A 110 -15.49 6.37 -21.37
C HIS A 110 -16.72 5.79 -22.08
#